data_AF-A0AAV4EGE1-F1
#
_entry.id   AF-A0AAV4EGE1-F1
#
_cell.length_a   1.000
_cell.length_b   1.000
_cell.length_c   1.000
_cell.angle_alpha   90.00
_cell.angle_beta   90.00
_cell.angle_gamma   90.00
#
_symmetry.space_group_name_H-M   'P 1'
#
loop_
_entity.id
_entity.type
_entity.pdbx_description
1 polymer ?
#
loop_
_entity_poly.entity_id
_entity_poly.type
_entity_poly.pdbx_seq_one_letter_code
_entity_poly.pdbx_strand_id
1 'polypeptide(L)'
;MLRLRRLCQDDHDFQEQCLRMRDFFVSYGYPLEILDDAWNRVSKISRTDALIPRPKQSSQCTKLIMTYHPHNLVARKIVFNNLSILQADPDAREVFGEPPLVVYWFAVRSLRLMTQDPDLAGDLAVKLVLMCHNLVKSTRLVVFLPLLTHLPAQVAT
;
A
#
# COMPACT_ATOMS: atom_id res chain seq x y z
N MET A 1 17.49 7.59 -12.32
CA MET A 1 18.15 7.66 -13.66
C MET A 1 17.22 7.15 -14.77
N LEU A 2 16.72 5.91 -14.74
CA LEU A 2 15.91 5.34 -15.84
C LEU A 2 14.66 6.15 -16.25
N ARG A 3 14.01 6.82 -15.29
CA ARG A 3 12.85 7.69 -15.60
C ARG A 3 13.23 8.86 -16.51
N LEU A 4 14.42 9.45 -16.34
CA LEU A 4 14.90 10.54 -17.20
C LEU A 4 15.10 10.06 -18.64
N ARG A 5 15.62 8.84 -18.84
CA ARG A 5 15.78 8.23 -20.17
C ARG A 5 14.46 8.11 -20.96
N ARG A 6 13.33 8.01 -20.25
CA ARG A 6 11.99 7.98 -20.87
C ARG A 6 11.44 9.37 -21.18
N LEU A 7 11.83 10.38 -20.40
CA LEU A 7 11.31 11.74 -20.48
C LEU A 7 12.08 12.57 -21.54
N CYS A 8 13.40 12.55 -21.47
CA CYS A 8 14.26 13.29 -22.39
C CYS A 8 14.19 12.67 -23.78
N GLN A 9 13.99 13.50 -24.80
CA GLN A 9 13.99 13.08 -26.19
C GLN A 9 15.41 12.98 -26.74
N ASP A 10 16.24 13.97 -26.41
CA ASP A 10 17.62 14.08 -26.88
C ASP A 10 18.61 13.52 -25.86
N ASP A 11 19.69 12.92 -26.36
CA ASP A 11 20.73 12.31 -25.51
C ASP A 11 21.53 13.36 -24.75
N HIS A 12 21.72 14.56 -25.30
CA HIS A 12 22.40 15.66 -24.63
C HIS A 12 21.62 16.15 -23.40
N ASP A 13 20.32 16.43 -23.56
CA ASP A 13 19.45 16.84 -22.44
C ASP A 13 19.38 15.72 -21.39
N PHE A 14 19.28 14.46 -21.82
CA PHE A 14 19.36 13.31 -20.90
C PHE A 14 20.63 13.33 -20.05
N GLN A 15 21.79 13.58 -20.65
CA GLN A 15 23.05 13.62 -19.92
C GLN A 15 23.09 14.77 -18.91
N GLU A 16 22.65 15.96 -19.32
CA GLU A 16 22.60 17.12 -18.45
C GLU A 16 21.67 16.91 -17.25
N GLN A 17 20.45 16.40 -17.46
CA GLN A 17 19.50 16.13 -16.38
C GLN A 17 20.01 15.05 -15.43
N CYS A 18 20.72 14.04 -15.95
CA CYS A 18 21.31 13.00 -15.12
C CYS A 18 22.46 13.52 -14.25
N LEU A 19 23.30 14.42 -14.76
CA LEU A 19 24.34 15.08 -13.95
C LEU A 19 23.70 15.90 -12.82
N ARG A 20 22.71 16.75 -13.13
CA ARG A 20 21.98 17.52 -12.11
C ARG A 20 21.37 16.62 -11.04
N MET A 21 20.78 15.49 -11.44
CA MET A 21 20.19 14.54 -10.50
C MET A 21 21.27 13.77 -9.71
N ARG A 22 22.43 13.49 -10.29
CA ARG A 22 23.58 12.91 -9.57
C ARG A 22 24.03 13.85 -8.46
N ASP A 23 24.26 15.12 -8.79
CA ASP A 23 24.71 16.14 -7.83
C ASP A 23 23.70 16.30 -6.69
N PHE A 24 22.41 16.28 -7.02
CA PHE A 24 21.35 16.23 -6.02
C PHE A 24 21.52 15.04 -5.08
N PHE A 25 21.63 13.80 -5.58
CA PHE A 25 21.79 12.64 -4.70
C PHE A 25 23.09 12.64 -3.89
N VAL A 26 24.20 13.12 -4.47
CA VAL A 26 25.47 13.28 -3.73
C VAL A 26 25.29 14.23 -2.56
N SER A 27 24.59 15.36 -2.75
CA SER A 27 24.31 16.33 -1.67
C SER A 27 23.47 15.74 -0.53
N TYR A 28 22.66 14.72 -0.81
CA TYR A 28 21.88 13.97 0.20
C TYR A 28 22.68 12.84 0.86
N GLY A 29 23.96 12.67 0.53
CA GLY A 29 24.83 11.66 1.12
C GLY A 29 24.72 10.27 0.50
N TYR A 30 24.17 10.15 -0.72
CA TYR A 30 24.19 8.87 -1.44
C TYR A 30 25.61 8.57 -1.95
N PRO A 31 26.13 7.33 -1.79
CA PRO A 31 27.43 6.94 -2.31
C PRO A 31 27.55 7.09 -3.83
N LEU A 32 28.69 7.60 -4.30
CA LEU A 32 28.96 7.79 -5.72
C LEU A 32 28.92 6.48 -6.52
N GLU A 33 29.40 5.39 -5.94
CA GLU A 33 29.44 4.06 -6.58
C GLU A 33 28.05 3.62 -7.09
N ILE A 34 27.01 3.78 -6.26
CA ILE A 34 25.63 3.41 -6.61
C ILE A 34 25.11 4.30 -7.74
N LEU A 35 25.48 5.58 -7.74
CA LEU A 35 25.04 6.54 -8.75
C LEU A 35 25.74 6.29 -10.09
N ASP A 36 27.02 5.95 -10.07
CA ASP A 36 27.82 5.65 -11.26
C ASP A 36 27.40 4.33 -11.89
N ASP A 37 27.12 3.31 -11.07
CA ASP A 37 26.51 2.06 -11.54
C ASP A 37 25.13 2.30 -12.16
N ALA A 38 24.29 3.11 -11.52
CA ALA A 38 22.97 3.47 -12.05
C ALA A 38 23.09 4.24 -13.38
N TRP A 39 24.06 5.14 -13.50
CA TRP A 39 24.38 5.86 -14.72
C TRP A 39 24.82 4.91 -15.83
N ASN A 40 25.81 4.07 -15.56
CA ASN A 40 26.36 3.09 -16.50
C ASN A 40 25.32 2.10 -17.03
N ARG A 41 24.34 1.74 -16.20
CA ARG A 41 23.23 0.88 -16.62
C ARG A 41 22.25 1.60 -17.54
N VAL A 42 21.95 2.86 -17.26
CA VAL A 42 20.93 3.61 -17.99
C VAL A 42 21.49 4.22 -19.28
N SER A 43 22.76 4.59 -19.32
CA SER A 43 23.43 5.10 -20.53
C SER A 43 23.44 4.09 -21.67
N LYS A 44 23.42 2.79 -21.35
CA LYS A 44 23.34 1.68 -22.32
C LYS A 44 21.94 1.45 -22.89
N ILE A 45 20.91 2.07 -22.30
CA ILE A 45 19.51 1.83 -22.68
C ILE A 45 19.06 2.98 -23.60
N SER A 46 18.58 2.63 -24.79
CA SER A 46 18.00 3.62 -25.71
C SER A 46 16.64 4.12 -25.19
N ARG A 47 16.20 5.30 -25.64
CA ARG A 47 14.88 5.82 -25.26
C ARG A 47 13.76 4.89 -25.73
N THR A 48 13.89 4.33 -26.94
CA THR A 48 12.93 3.38 -27.50
C THR A 48 12.79 2.15 -26.61
N ASP A 49 13.90 1.57 -26.17
CA ASP A 49 13.89 0.40 -25.27
C ASP A 49 13.33 0.75 -23.89
N ALA A 50 13.65 1.95 -23.38
CA ALA A 50 13.15 2.41 -22.10
C ALA A 50 11.62 2.58 -22.08
N LEU A 51 11.01 2.93 -23.22
CA LEU A 51 9.57 3.11 -23.37
C LEU A 51 8.80 1.79 -23.53
N ILE A 52 9.48 0.68 -23.81
CA ILE A 52 8.83 -0.63 -23.92
C ILE A 52 8.19 -0.99 -22.57
N PRO A 53 6.86 -1.16 -22.51
CA PRO A 53 6.19 -1.55 -21.29
C PRO A 53 6.61 -2.97 -20.91
N ARG A 54 7.06 -3.14 -19.66
CA ARG A 54 7.34 -4.48 -19.14
C ARG A 54 6.00 -5.17 -18.84
N PRO A 55 5.78 -6.41 -19.31
CA PRO A 55 4.58 -7.15 -18.95
C PRO A 55 4.51 -7.27 -17.42
N LYS A 56 3.42 -6.77 -16.85
CA LYS A 56 3.13 -6.98 -15.43
C LYS A 56 2.59 -8.40 -15.31
N GLN A 57 3.22 -9.22 -14.47
CA GLN A 57 2.59 -10.45 -14.03
C GLN A 57 1.33 -10.05 -13.26
N SER A 58 0.16 -10.40 -13.77
CA SER A 58 -1.10 -10.30 -13.03
C SER A 58 -1.12 -11.41 -11.99
N SER A 59 -0.32 -11.27 -10.92
CA SER A 59 -0.49 -12.10 -9.75
C SER A 59 -1.85 -11.75 -9.14
N GLN A 60 -2.75 -12.72 -8.98
CA GLN A 60 -4.01 -12.57 -8.25
C GLN A 60 -3.76 -12.47 -6.72
N CYS A 61 -2.76 -11.68 -6.34
CA CYS A 61 -2.37 -11.49 -4.96
C CYS A 61 -3.41 -10.60 -4.27
N THR A 62 -4.12 -11.18 -3.32
CA THR A 62 -5.07 -10.47 -2.47
C THR A 62 -4.38 -9.33 -1.73
N LYS A 63 -5.04 -8.18 -1.63
CA LYS A 63 -4.48 -7.01 -0.93
C LYS A 63 -4.98 -6.97 0.50
N LEU A 64 -4.07 -6.89 1.46
CA LEU A 64 -4.37 -6.59 2.85
C LEU A 64 -4.23 -5.08 3.06
N ILE A 65 -5.35 -4.37 3.08
CA ILE A 65 -5.37 -2.91 3.24
C ILE A 65 -5.42 -2.56 4.72
N MET A 66 -4.46 -1.78 5.20
CA MET A 66 -4.34 -1.40 6.61
C MET A 66 -3.93 0.07 6.75
N THR A 67 -4.29 0.75 7.83
CA THR A 67 -3.79 2.12 8.07
C THR A 67 -2.31 2.10 8.45
N TYR A 68 -1.57 3.15 8.10
CA TYR A 68 -0.16 3.27 8.51
C TYR A 68 -0.07 3.65 10.00
N HIS A 69 -0.01 2.64 10.87
CA HIS A 69 0.12 2.81 12.33
C HIS A 69 1.09 1.77 12.91
N PRO A 70 1.98 2.10 13.86
CA PRO A 70 2.91 1.14 14.47
C PRO A 70 2.23 -0.12 15.05
N HIS A 71 1.06 0.03 15.69
CA HIS A 71 0.29 -1.12 16.20
C HIS A 71 -0.20 -2.08 15.10
N ASN A 72 -0.44 -1.58 13.88
CA ASN A 72 -0.87 -2.41 12.77
C ASN A 72 0.25 -3.33 12.26
N LEU A 73 1.52 -3.05 12.57
CA LEU A 73 2.62 -3.95 12.25
C LEU A 73 2.47 -5.31 12.94
N VAL A 74 1.85 -5.34 14.13
CA VAL A 74 1.57 -6.58 14.86
C VAL A 74 0.50 -7.39 14.14
N ALA A 75 -0.60 -6.75 13.73
CA ALA A 75 -1.65 -7.40 12.94
C ALA A 75 -1.11 -8.01 11.64
N ARG A 76 -0.23 -7.27 10.93
CA ARG A 76 0.50 -7.80 9.76
C ARG A 76 1.27 -9.07 10.13
N LYS A 77 2.09 -9.05 11.19
CA LYS A 77 2.87 -10.23 11.60
C LYS A 77 1.98 -11.43 11.90
N ILE A 78 0.86 -11.22 12.60
CA ILE A 78 -0.09 -12.29 12.93
C ILE A 78 -0.65 -12.94 11.67
N VAL A 79 -1.12 -12.15 10.70
CA VAL A 79 -1.69 -12.68 9.46
C VAL A 79 -0.67 -13.50 8.67
N PHE A 80 0.57 -13.01 8.55
CA PHE A 80 1.61 -13.71 7.81
C PHE A 80 2.12 -14.96 8.52
N ASN A 81 2.28 -14.92 9.85
CA ASN A 81 2.74 -16.08 10.63
C ASN A 81 1.68 -17.20 10.69
N ASN A 82 0.40 -16.85 10.56
CA ASN A 82 -0.72 -17.79 10.65
C ASN A 82 -1.40 -18.03 9.29
N LEU A 83 -0.71 -17.75 8.18
CA LEU A 83 -1.28 -17.91 6.84
C LEU A 83 -1.70 -19.37 6.58
N SER A 84 -0.97 -20.34 7.12
CA SER A 84 -1.33 -21.76 7.02
C SER A 84 -2.69 -22.09 7.62
N ILE A 85 -3.13 -21.36 8.66
CA ILE A 85 -4.45 -21.52 9.27
C ILE A 85 -5.53 -21.00 8.30
N LEU A 86 -5.28 -19.84 7.66
CA LEU A 86 -6.18 -19.27 6.65
C LEU A 86 -6.26 -20.15 5.39
N GLN A 87 -5.19 -20.85 5.05
CA GLN A 87 -5.15 -21.79 3.92
C GLN A 87 -5.79 -23.14 4.22
N ALA A 88 -5.98 -23.49 5.50
CA ALA A 88 -6.63 -24.74 5.89
C ALA A 88 -8.16 -24.69 5.72
N ASP A 89 -8.74 -23.49 5.85
CA ASP A 89 -10.17 -23.25 5.64
C ASP A 89 -10.46 -23.04 4.14
N PRO A 90 -11.41 -23.78 3.52
CA PRO A 90 -11.65 -23.72 2.08
C PRO A 90 -12.11 -22.34 1.59
N ASP A 91 -12.95 -21.64 2.37
CA ASP A 91 -13.46 -20.31 2.01
C ASP A 91 -12.36 -19.26 2.13
N ALA A 92 -11.60 -19.27 3.23
CA ALA A 92 -10.47 -18.38 3.41
C ALA A 92 -9.32 -18.67 2.43
N ARG A 93 -9.13 -19.92 2.00
CA ARG A 93 -8.11 -20.31 1.02
C ARG A 93 -8.38 -19.74 -0.37
N GLU A 94 -9.62 -19.58 -0.77
CA GLU A 94 -9.97 -18.92 -2.04
C GLU A 94 -9.39 -17.50 -2.10
N VAL A 95 -9.41 -16.80 -0.95
CA VAL A 95 -8.93 -15.42 -0.82
C VAL A 95 -7.44 -15.35 -0.45
N PHE A 96 -6.96 -16.24 0.42
CA PHE A 96 -5.61 -16.24 1.00
C PHE A 96 -4.77 -17.43 0.53
N GLY A 97 -4.95 -17.87 -0.72
CA GLY A 97 -4.13 -18.92 -1.33
C GLY A 97 -2.64 -18.55 -1.38
N GLU A 98 -2.35 -17.28 -1.64
CA GLU A 98 -1.00 -16.70 -1.58
C GLU A 98 -0.90 -15.64 -0.47
N PRO A 99 0.30 -15.36 0.07
CA PRO A 99 0.50 -14.28 1.03
C PRO A 99 -0.01 -12.95 0.45
N PRO A 100 -0.85 -12.20 1.19
CA PRO A 100 -1.46 -10.99 0.65
C PRO A 100 -0.45 -9.85 0.53
N LEU A 101 -0.63 -8.98 -0.46
CA LEU A 101 0.14 -7.75 -0.59
C LEU A 101 -0.36 -6.72 0.43
N VAL A 102 0.50 -6.33 1.37
CA VAL A 102 0.16 -5.29 2.34
C VAL A 102 0.16 -3.93 1.67
N VAL A 103 -0.98 -3.24 1.74
CA VAL A 103 -1.15 -1.89 1.22
C VAL A 103 -1.50 -0.98 2.39
N TYR A 104 -0.69 0.05 2.60
CA TYR A 104 -0.96 1.04 3.63
C TYR A 104 -1.81 2.18 3.10
N TRP A 105 -2.89 2.47 3.81
CA TRP A 105 -3.79 3.57 3.51
C TRP A 105 -3.60 4.72 4.52
N PHE A 106 -3.49 5.94 4.01
CA PHE A 106 -3.41 7.15 4.83
C PHE A 106 -4.81 7.78 4.88
N ALA A 107 -5.49 7.64 6.02
CA ALA A 107 -6.87 8.10 6.23
C ALA A 107 -7.07 9.63 6.12
N VAL A 108 -5.99 10.42 6.05
CA VAL A 108 -6.05 11.90 6.10
C VAL A 108 -6.61 12.54 4.82
N ARG A 109 -6.76 11.79 3.71
CA ARG A 109 -7.38 12.31 2.46
C ARG A 109 -8.84 11.89 2.25
N SER A 110 -9.38 10.97 3.05
CA SER A 110 -10.69 10.36 2.76
C SER A 110 -11.76 10.63 3.80
N LEU A 111 -11.50 11.34 4.91
CA LEU A 111 -12.59 11.68 5.84
C LEU A 111 -13.71 12.48 5.14
N ARG A 112 -13.35 13.28 4.13
CA ARG A 112 -14.28 14.02 3.28
C ARG A 112 -15.04 13.13 2.28
N LEU A 113 -14.44 12.03 1.83
CA LEU A 113 -15.03 11.07 0.89
C LEU A 113 -15.92 10.05 1.61
N MET A 114 -15.54 9.61 2.82
CA MET A 114 -16.35 8.70 3.64
C MET A 114 -17.67 9.33 4.12
N THR A 115 -17.71 10.66 4.24
CA THR A 115 -18.96 11.39 4.55
C THR A 115 -19.85 11.63 3.33
N GLN A 116 -19.37 11.33 2.11
CA GLN A 116 -20.06 11.69 0.87
C GLN A 116 -20.74 10.51 0.16
N ASP A 117 -20.32 9.26 0.40
CA ASP A 117 -20.88 8.07 -0.26
C ASP A 117 -21.31 6.98 0.76
N PRO A 118 -22.61 6.91 1.13
CA PRO A 118 -23.12 5.93 2.11
C PRO A 118 -23.12 4.48 1.62
N ASP A 119 -23.09 4.24 0.30
CA ASP A 119 -23.18 2.89 -0.27
C ASP A 119 -21.85 2.10 -0.18
N LEU A 120 -20.70 2.79 -0.24
CA LEU A 120 -19.39 2.13 -0.09
C LEU A 120 -19.08 1.83 1.39
N ALA A 121 -19.65 2.61 2.31
CA ALA A 121 -19.55 2.38 3.74
C ALA A 121 -20.33 1.14 4.16
N GLY A 122 -21.51 0.88 3.57
CA GLY A 122 -22.32 -0.30 3.85
C GLY A 122 -21.62 -1.62 3.50
N ASP A 123 -21.06 -1.73 2.29
CA ASP A 123 -20.47 -3.00 1.82
C ASP A 123 -19.14 -3.34 2.52
N LEU A 124 -18.35 -2.32 2.89
CA LEU A 124 -17.12 -2.53 3.68
C LEU A 124 -17.41 -2.75 5.16
N ALA A 125 -18.41 -2.06 5.74
CA ALA A 125 -18.80 -2.25 7.14
C ALA A 125 -19.40 -3.64 7.35
N VAL A 126 -20.22 -4.14 6.43
CA VAL A 126 -20.76 -5.51 6.51
C VAL A 126 -19.63 -6.54 6.44
N LYS A 127 -18.63 -6.38 5.54
CA LYS A 127 -17.47 -7.28 5.45
C LYS A 127 -16.57 -7.22 6.68
N LEU A 128 -16.32 -6.04 7.25
CA LEU A 128 -15.52 -5.91 8.48
C LEU A 128 -16.26 -6.44 9.72
N VAL A 129 -17.57 -6.19 9.83
CA VAL A 129 -18.42 -6.70 10.92
C VAL A 129 -18.54 -8.22 10.86
N LEU A 130 -18.68 -8.82 9.67
CA LEU A 130 -18.65 -10.28 9.49
C LEU A 130 -17.31 -10.90 9.86
N MET A 131 -16.19 -10.25 9.52
CA MET A 131 -14.86 -10.72 9.95
C MET A 131 -14.69 -10.64 11.48
N CYS A 132 -15.20 -9.60 12.12
CA CYS A 132 -15.17 -9.49 13.58
C CYS A 132 -16.12 -10.47 14.28
N HIS A 133 -17.32 -10.72 13.74
CA HIS A 133 -18.29 -11.62 14.36
C HIS A 133 -17.88 -13.09 14.29
N ASN A 134 -17.15 -13.50 13.24
CA ASN A 134 -16.59 -14.86 13.15
C ASN A 134 -15.31 -15.04 13.97
N LEU A 135 -14.52 -13.98 14.20
CA LEU A 135 -13.39 -14.04 15.15
C LEU A 135 -13.85 -14.10 16.61
N VAL A 136 -14.93 -13.40 16.98
CA VAL A 136 -15.44 -13.35 18.36
C VAL A 136 -16.05 -14.68 18.82
N LYS A 137 -16.49 -15.55 17.90
CA LYS A 137 -16.99 -16.89 18.26
C LYS A 137 -15.89 -17.89 18.62
N SER A 138 -14.61 -17.61 18.32
CA SER A 138 -13.52 -18.58 18.49
C SER A 138 -12.62 -18.35 19.69
N THR A 139 -12.54 -17.15 20.29
CA THR A 139 -11.71 -17.00 21.50
C THR A 139 -12.06 -15.76 22.31
N ARG A 140 -12.18 -15.95 23.63
CA ARG A 140 -12.36 -14.89 24.63
C ARG A 140 -11.26 -13.82 24.49
N LEU A 141 -11.59 -12.70 23.87
CA LEU A 141 -10.82 -11.46 24.02
C LEU A 141 -11.77 -10.36 24.49
N VAL A 142 -11.70 -10.05 25.79
CA VAL A 142 -12.34 -8.88 26.38
C VAL A 142 -11.58 -7.67 25.85
N VAL A 143 -12.20 -6.89 24.95
CA VAL A 143 -11.75 -5.53 24.65
C VAL A 143 -12.81 -4.58 25.16
N PHE A 144 -12.46 -3.94 26.27
CA PHE A 144 -13.12 -2.78 26.83
C PHE A 144 -13.33 -1.71 25.74
N LEU A 145 -14.59 -1.40 25.43
CA LEU A 145 -14.97 -0.09 24.90
C LEU A 145 -15.29 0.82 26.09
N PRO A 146 -14.60 1.95 26.21
CA PRO A 146 -15.31 3.21 26.41
C PRO A 146 -14.72 4.28 25.46
N LEU A 147 -15.42 5.25 24.90
CA LEU A 147 -16.56 6.01 25.38
C LEU A 147 -17.08 6.80 24.16
N LEU A 148 -18.36 6.65 23.78
CA LEU A 148 -19.06 7.60 22.90
C LEU A 148 -20.43 7.86 23.53
N THR A 149 -20.41 8.69 24.56
CA THR A 149 -21.62 9.28 25.15
C THR A 149 -21.37 10.77 25.32
N HIS A 150 -21.77 11.56 24.32
CA HIS A 150 -22.44 12.84 24.55
C HIS A 150 -22.99 13.37 23.22
N LEU A 151 -24.22 12.98 22.92
CA LEU A 151 -25.10 13.67 21.98
C LEU A 151 -26.05 14.52 22.85
N PRO A 152 -26.04 15.86 22.79
CA PRO A 152 -27.13 16.62 23.38
C PRO A 152 -28.29 16.64 22.39
N ALA A 153 -29.41 16.10 22.85
CA ALA A 153 -30.73 16.32 22.27
C ALA A 153 -31.02 17.83 22.23
N GLN A 154 -31.43 18.36 21.08
CA GLN A 154 -32.16 19.62 21.02
C GLN A 154 -33.60 19.35 20.63
N VAL A 155 -34.47 19.70 21.57
CA VAL A 155 -35.92 19.68 21.54
C VAL A 155 -36.41 20.78 20.61
N ALA A 156 -37.35 20.41 19.73
CA ALA A 156 -38.13 21.34 18.95
C ALA A 156 -39.26 21.95 19.81
N THR A 157 -39.41 23.26 19.74
CA THR A 157 -40.66 24.00 19.96
C THR A 157 -40.73 25.08 18.91
#